data_AF-A0A5M7QTF9-F1
#
_entry.id   AF-A0A5M7QTF9-F1
#
_cell.length_a   1.000
_cell.length_b   1.000
_cell.length_c   1.000
_cell.angle_alpha   90.00
_cell.angle_beta   90.00
_cell.angle_gamma   90.00
#
_symmetry.space_group_name_H-M   'P 1'
#
loop_
_entity.id
_entity.type
_entity.pdbx_description
1 polymer ?
#
loop_
_entity_poly.entity_id
_entity_poly.type
_entity_poly.pdbx_seq_one_letter_code
_entity_poly.pdbx_strand_id
1 'polypeptide(L)'
;MTGLAKLAAAILGEGTCLHGLNCKPTVPASMNVEVGEGQIYSLQPSDATPYSSLAADNGSTLLKQGFNMSRCLFRLDAPAVQGYSINYLIQATYADIDTGLTVLPYYNATDPAIAYSGPHNSGNAQSTVRSGQCHLSVKAGVAARTGEQRSPAPDPGYTPAWVITVENGALSIGGAAIRMADHAPFLPENGFISAVQQGRLNNCKTKTEGDSYHLICQPPVTTLAEGMRLFFRTAVTNTGPCKLRVGDLPAYPVYDNAARELIKGTLSMCHQNEVEWNATLNAWILCNHQQQVDWDDFNKRFISISGGEITGDLTVEGSLSTEKALKVGESELIAEGDIKGKTWGGSLQKWLINRSASLLKGDDYLVWKDPVSHLIIQGGHRSGAGDIGFLTTFPSKCLTVLITQSGKKGQSKDNSFVDNVSTQKFTLHAGKGEPSFYWLAMGY
;
A
#
# COMPACT_ATOMS: atom_id res chain seq x y z
N MET A 1 12.68 -23.34 8.98
CA MET A 1 13.03 -23.36 7.54
C MET A 1 11.78 -23.45 6.66
N THR A 2 10.90 -24.43 6.86
CA THR A 2 9.73 -24.72 5.99
C THR A 2 8.78 -23.55 5.76
N GLY A 3 8.31 -22.86 6.81
CA GLY A 3 7.36 -21.75 6.66
C GLY A 3 7.93 -20.60 5.81
N LEU A 4 9.18 -20.21 6.08
CA LEU A 4 9.86 -19.17 5.29
C LEU A 4 10.12 -19.62 3.84
N ALA A 5 10.49 -20.89 3.64
CA ALA A 5 10.66 -21.45 2.30
C ALA A 5 9.35 -21.46 1.50
N LYS A 6 8.21 -21.76 2.13
CA LYS A 6 6.89 -21.70 1.48
C LYS A 6 6.46 -20.27 1.19
N LEU A 7 6.75 -19.31 2.07
CA LEU A 7 6.53 -17.89 1.80
C LEU A 7 7.39 -17.41 0.62
N ALA A 8 8.67 -17.77 0.59
CA ALA A 8 9.57 -17.45 -0.51
C ALA A 8 9.07 -18.04 -1.83
N ALA A 9 8.63 -19.30 -1.83
CA ALA A 9 8.03 -19.94 -3.00
C ALA A 9 6.74 -19.26 -3.48
N ALA A 10 5.91 -18.75 -2.56
CA ALA A 10 4.70 -18.02 -2.92
C ALA A 10 4.97 -16.68 -3.63
N ILE A 11 6.13 -16.06 -3.36
CA ILE A 11 6.52 -14.76 -3.93
C ILE A 11 7.38 -14.95 -5.18
N LEU A 12 8.35 -15.86 -5.14
CA LEU A 12 9.37 -16.06 -6.17
C LEU A 12 9.01 -17.15 -7.19
N GLY A 13 8.03 -17.99 -6.87
CA GLY A 13 7.81 -19.26 -7.56
C GLY A 13 8.84 -20.32 -7.14
N GLU A 14 8.97 -21.36 -7.96
CA GLU A 14 9.87 -22.50 -7.68
C GLU A 14 11.19 -22.44 -8.48
N GLY A 15 11.36 -21.40 -9.30
CA GLY A 15 12.59 -21.18 -10.06
C GLY A 15 13.78 -20.85 -9.16
N THR A 16 14.99 -21.12 -9.64
CA THR A 16 16.20 -20.70 -8.92
C THR A 16 16.39 -19.19 -9.08
N CYS A 17 16.68 -18.49 -7.99
CA CYS A 17 16.90 -17.04 -7.99
C CYS A 17 18.19 -16.68 -7.28
N LEU A 18 18.85 -15.62 -7.74
CA LEU A 18 20.05 -15.04 -7.13
C LEU A 18 19.73 -13.64 -6.60
N HIS A 19 20.36 -13.21 -5.51
CA HIS A 19 20.26 -11.84 -5.04
C HIS A 19 21.57 -11.40 -4.38
N GLY A 20 21.95 -10.14 -4.59
CA GLY A 20 23.29 -9.65 -4.23
C GLY A 20 24.36 -10.24 -5.15
N LEU A 21 25.42 -10.82 -4.59
CA LEU A 21 26.53 -11.44 -5.33
C LEU A 21 27.16 -10.48 -6.36
N ASN A 22 27.23 -9.20 -6.03
CA ASN A 22 27.78 -8.17 -6.91
C ASN A 22 29.24 -8.50 -7.25
N CYS A 23 29.54 -8.65 -8.55
CA CYS A 23 30.88 -8.94 -9.04
C CYS A 23 31.58 -7.65 -9.49
N LYS A 24 32.76 -7.39 -8.93
CA LYS A 24 33.55 -6.17 -9.21
C LYS A 24 35.05 -6.48 -9.28
N PRO A 25 35.84 -5.61 -9.92
CA PRO A 25 37.30 -5.66 -9.82
C PRO A 25 37.78 -5.50 -8.37
N THR A 26 38.96 -6.03 -8.07
CA THR A 26 39.62 -5.73 -6.79
C THR A 26 40.17 -4.31 -6.75
N VAL A 27 40.29 -3.78 -5.53
CA VAL A 27 41.04 -2.55 -5.23
C VAL A 27 42.08 -2.89 -4.16
N PRO A 28 43.40 -2.85 -4.46
CA PRO A 28 44.03 -2.46 -5.73
C PRO A 28 43.70 -3.38 -6.92
N ALA A 29 43.84 -2.84 -8.13
CA ALA A 29 43.56 -3.56 -9.38
C ALA A 29 44.48 -4.79 -9.51
N SER A 30 43.91 -5.94 -9.83
CA SER A 30 44.63 -7.21 -9.97
C SER A 30 43.91 -8.15 -10.93
N MET A 31 44.51 -9.32 -11.19
CA MET A 31 43.88 -10.43 -11.93
C MET A 31 42.84 -11.21 -11.12
N ASN A 32 42.31 -10.63 -10.05
CA ASN A 32 41.21 -11.19 -9.28
C ASN A 32 39.92 -10.40 -9.53
N VAL A 33 38.80 -11.10 -9.42
CA VAL A 33 37.47 -10.49 -9.24
C VAL A 33 36.95 -10.80 -7.85
N GLU A 34 36.25 -9.82 -7.26
CA GLU A 34 35.57 -9.96 -5.98
C GLU A 34 34.07 -10.15 -6.23
N VAL A 35 33.52 -11.25 -5.75
CA VAL A 35 32.07 -11.47 -5.68
C VAL A 35 31.64 -11.22 -4.25
N GLY A 36 30.77 -10.23 -4.05
CA GLY A 36 30.28 -9.83 -2.75
C GLY A 36 29.35 -10.86 -2.10
N GLU A 37 28.88 -10.50 -0.91
CA GLU A 37 27.86 -11.24 -0.18
C GLU A 37 26.55 -11.33 -1.00
N GLY A 38 25.78 -12.38 -0.73
CA GLY A 38 24.51 -12.59 -1.41
C GLY A 38 23.91 -13.94 -1.09
N GLN A 39 22.94 -14.34 -1.91
CA GLN A 39 22.13 -15.52 -1.64
C GLN A 39 21.58 -16.16 -2.91
N ILE A 40 21.28 -17.44 -2.79
CA ILE A 40 20.58 -18.25 -3.78
C ILE A 40 19.30 -18.80 -3.15
N TYR A 41 18.22 -18.80 -3.91
CA TYR A 41 16.99 -19.55 -3.61
C TYR A 41 16.90 -20.68 -4.62
N SER A 42 16.77 -21.91 -4.17
CA SER A 42 16.69 -23.09 -5.05
C SER A 42 15.69 -24.08 -4.50
N LEU A 43 14.89 -24.69 -5.39
CA LEU A 43 14.04 -25.80 -5.02
C LEU A 43 14.90 -27.02 -4.71
N GLN A 44 14.80 -27.53 -3.49
CA GLN A 44 15.65 -28.61 -2.97
C GLN A 44 14.81 -29.55 -2.11
N PRO A 45 15.22 -30.83 -1.97
CA PRO A 45 14.66 -31.72 -0.96
C PRO A 45 14.70 -31.08 0.43
N SER A 46 13.71 -31.35 1.28
CA SER A 46 13.70 -30.91 2.68
C SER A 46 14.97 -31.36 3.39
N ASP A 47 15.41 -32.60 3.15
CA ASP A 47 16.69 -33.11 3.60
C ASP A 47 17.21 -34.23 2.68
N ALA A 48 18.23 -33.94 1.89
CA ALA A 48 18.82 -34.93 0.98
C ALA A 48 19.82 -35.88 1.67
N THR A 49 20.16 -35.66 2.94
CA THR A 49 21.21 -36.39 3.66
C THR A 49 20.61 -37.24 4.79
N PRO A 50 20.80 -38.56 4.80
CA PRO A 50 20.38 -39.38 5.93
C PRO A 50 21.14 -39.00 7.19
N TYR A 51 20.48 -39.10 8.35
CA TYR A 51 21.11 -38.84 9.64
C TYR A 51 20.82 -39.96 10.63
N SER A 52 21.86 -40.66 11.06
CA SER A 52 21.74 -41.85 11.92
C SER A 52 20.82 -42.91 11.27
N SER A 53 19.78 -43.36 11.97
CA SER A 53 18.77 -44.28 11.45
C SER A 53 17.67 -43.61 10.62
N LEU A 54 17.69 -42.29 10.49
CA LEU A 54 16.72 -41.55 9.67
C LEU A 54 17.21 -41.49 8.23
N ALA A 55 16.38 -41.96 7.31
CA ALA A 55 16.64 -41.83 5.88
C ALA A 55 16.53 -40.37 5.43
N ALA A 56 17.11 -40.04 4.28
CA ALA A 56 16.91 -38.75 3.64
C ALA A 56 15.41 -38.53 3.33
N ASP A 57 14.92 -37.31 3.54
CA ASP A 57 13.59 -36.88 3.14
C ASP A 57 13.66 -36.19 1.77
N ASN A 58 13.51 -37.01 0.73
CA ASN A 58 13.39 -36.56 -0.65
C ASN A 58 11.93 -36.46 -1.13
N GLY A 59 10.96 -36.73 -0.26
CA GLY A 59 9.54 -36.77 -0.63
C GLY A 59 8.91 -35.38 -0.74
N SER A 60 9.47 -34.40 -0.02
CA SER A 60 9.02 -33.01 -0.06
C SER A 60 10.12 -32.07 -0.53
N THR A 61 9.74 -31.09 -1.35
CA THR A 61 10.64 -30.03 -1.81
C THR A 61 10.25 -28.67 -1.21
N LEU A 62 11.28 -27.87 -0.97
CA LEU A 62 11.19 -26.52 -0.41
C LEU A 62 12.12 -25.60 -1.18
N LEU A 63 11.69 -24.35 -1.40
CA LEU A 63 12.57 -23.31 -1.92
C LEU A 63 13.54 -22.89 -0.81
N LYS A 64 14.67 -23.58 -0.71
CA LYS A 64 15.69 -23.33 0.31
C LYS A 64 16.52 -22.11 -0.06
N GLN A 65 16.95 -21.38 0.98
CA GLN A 65 17.82 -20.22 0.87
C GLN A 65 19.23 -20.61 1.29
N GLY A 66 20.21 -20.34 0.43
CA GLY A 66 21.63 -20.47 0.72
C GLY A 66 22.30 -19.11 0.77
N PHE A 67 23.22 -18.90 1.72
CA PHE A 67 23.93 -17.64 1.89
C PHE A 67 25.40 -17.74 1.49
N ASN A 68 25.90 -16.69 0.86
CA ASN A 68 27.32 -16.37 0.81
C ASN A 68 27.56 -15.18 1.74
N MET A 69 28.06 -15.45 2.94
CA MET A 69 28.21 -14.44 4.01
C MET A 69 29.55 -13.69 3.96
N SER A 70 30.39 -13.95 2.96
CA SER A 70 31.68 -13.28 2.82
C SER A 70 32.06 -13.10 1.36
N ARG A 71 32.82 -12.05 1.06
CA ARG A 71 33.38 -11.85 -0.28
C ARG A 71 34.25 -13.05 -0.72
N CYS A 72 34.03 -13.51 -1.95
CA CYS A 72 34.85 -14.52 -2.60
C CYS A 72 35.79 -13.86 -3.61
N LEU A 73 37.06 -14.27 -3.61
CA LEU A 73 38.06 -13.81 -4.58
C LEU A 73 38.37 -14.92 -5.57
N PHE A 74 38.26 -14.62 -6.86
CA PHE A 74 38.59 -15.56 -7.93
C PHE A 74 39.72 -15.00 -8.78
N ARG A 75 40.84 -15.73 -8.82
CA ARG A 75 41.95 -15.45 -9.72
C ARG A 75 41.60 -15.91 -11.14
N LEU A 76 41.85 -15.03 -12.10
CA LEU A 76 41.72 -15.29 -13.53
C LEU A 76 43.09 -15.20 -14.17
N ASP A 77 43.28 -15.92 -15.29
CA ASP A 77 44.54 -15.86 -16.03
C ASP A 77 44.28 -15.33 -17.44
N ALA A 78 45.20 -14.50 -17.93
CA ALA A 78 45.13 -14.02 -19.31
C ALA A 78 45.52 -15.17 -20.27
N PRO A 79 44.90 -15.25 -21.45
CA PRO A 79 45.28 -16.25 -22.44
C PRO A 79 46.71 -15.97 -22.93
N ALA A 80 47.47 -17.01 -23.24
CA ALA A 80 48.89 -16.87 -23.64
C ALA A 80 49.09 -16.36 -25.08
N VAL A 81 48.10 -16.57 -25.96
CA VAL A 81 48.21 -16.26 -27.39
C VAL A 81 47.80 -14.80 -27.65
N GLN A 82 48.63 -14.07 -28.40
CA GLN A 82 48.35 -12.68 -28.76
C GLN A 82 47.07 -12.57 -29.61
N GLY A 83 46.23 -11.58 -29.31
CA GLY A 83 44.95 -11.36 -30.01
C GLY A 83 43.83 -12.32 -29.61
N TYR A 84 44.02 -13.10 -28.54
CA TYR A 84 43.00 -13.98 -27.98
C TYR A 84 42.39 -13.40 -26.72
N SER A 85 41.14 -13.78 -26.45
CA SER A 85 40.41 -13.52 -25.22
C SER A 85 39.78 -14.82 -24.71
N ILE A 86 39.52 -14.88 -23.42
CA ILE A 86 38.81 -15.99 -22.75
C ILE A 86 37.64 -15.43 -21.94
N ASN A 87 36.50 -16.13 -21.95
CA ASN A 87 35.40 -15.84 -21.04
C ASN A 87 35.47 -16.79 -19.85
N TYR A 88 35.37 -16.25 -18.65
CA TYR A 88 35.15 -17.00 -17.41
C TYR A 88 33.69 -16.84 -16.97
N LEU A 89 33.09 -17.91 -16.47
CA LEU A 89 31.76 -17.89 -15.86
C LEU A 89 31.88 -18.04 -14.34
N ILE A 90 31.37 -17.08 -13.59
CA ILE A 90 31.02 -17.27 -12.19
C ILE A 90 29.65 -17.93 -12.13
N GLN A 91 29.57 -19.03 -11.40
CA GLN A 91 28.37 -19.82 -11.24
C GLN A 91 28.10 -20.11 -9.77
N ALA A 92 26.83 -20.24 -9.41
CA ALA A 92 26.37 -20.43 -8.04
C ALA A 92 25.56 -21.71 -7.92
N THR A 93 25.67 -22.41 -6.79
CA THR A 93 24.78 -23.53 -6.44
C THR A 93 24.40 -23.48 -4.98
N TYR A 94 23.30 -24.14 -4.64
CA TYR A 94 22.88 -24.33 -3.26
C TYR A 94 23.54 -25.60 -2.71
N ALA A 95 24.06 -25.54 -1.48
CA ALA A 95 24.54 -26.71 -0.76
C ALA A 95 24.09 -26.66 0.71
N ASP A 96 23.65 -27.81 1.24
CA ASP A 96 23.56 -28.02 2.68
C ASP A 96 24.97 -28.32 3.21
N ILE A 97 25.45 -27.51 4.14
CA ILE A 97 26.77 -27.66 4.76
C ILE A 97 26.60 -27.96 6.24
N ASP A 98 27.22 -29.07 6.65
CA ASP A 98 27.23 -29.58 8.01
C ASP A 98 28.52 -29.17 8.72
N THR A 99 28.39 -28.47 9.85
CA THR A 99 29.51 -27.96 10.65
C THR A 99 29.28 -28.19 12.15
N GLY A 100 30.20 -27.69 12.98
CA GLY A 100 30.09 -27.79 14.44
C GLY A 100 30.29 -29.22 14.95
N LEU A 101 31.33 -29.90 14.46
CA LEU A 101 31.68 -31.26 14.87
C LEU A 101 31.82 -31.32 16.39
N THR A 102 30.93 -32.06 17.05
CA THR A 102 30.90 -32.26 18.50
C THR A 102 30.72 -33.73 18.82
N VAL A 103 31.43 -34.26 19.82
CA VAL A 103 31.15 -35.61 20.35
C VAL A 103 29.91 -35.51 21.23
N LEU A 104 28.79 -36.06 20.75
CA LEU A 104 27.51 -36.03 21.47
C LEU A 104 27.33 -37.27 22.35
N PRO A 105 26.65 -37.14 23.50
CA PRO A 105 26.23 -38.30 24.29
C PRO A 105 25.09 -39.05 23.59
N TYR A 106 25.18 -40.37 23.52
CA TYR A 106 24.17 -41.26 22.97
C TYR A 106 23.57 -42.18 24.04
N TYR A 107 22.29 -42.50 23.88
CA TYR A 107 21.63 -43.47 24.76
C TYR A 107 22.27 -44.85 24.62
N ASN A 108 22.70 -45.42 25.74
CA ASN A 108 23.22 -46.77 25.84
C ASN A 108 22.11 -47.69 26.36
N ALA A 109 21.51 -48.49 25.48
CA ALA A 109 20.44 -49.41 25.86
C ALA A 109 20.92 -50.58 26.74
N THR A 110 22.22 -50.89 26.74
CA THR A 110 22.81 -51.97 27.54
C THR A 110 23.12 -51.53 28.98
N ASP A 111 23.51 -50.26 29.17
CA ASP A 111 23.68 -49.65 30.48
C ASP A 111 23.24 -48.18 30.46
N PRO A 112 21.97 -47.89 30.81
CA PRO A 112 21.42 -46.52 30.77
C PRO A 112 22.10 -45.53 31.73
N ALA A 113 22.90 -46.00 32.70
CA ALA A 113 23.64 -45.11 33.60
C ALA A 113 24.90 -44.50 32.95
N ILE A 114 25.35 -45.05 31.81
CA ILE A 114 26.56 -44.61 31.11
C ILE A 114 26.20 -44.28 29.65
N ALA A 115 26.17 -42.99 29.33
CA ALA A 115 25.99 -42.56 27.95
C ALA A 115 27.19 -42.98 27.07
N TYR A 116 26.91 -43.35 25.83
CA TYR A 116 27.95 -43.53 24.81
C TYR A 116 28.53 -42.19 24.38
N SER A 117 29.83 -42.16 24.10
CA SER A 117 30.50 -40.99 23.52
C SER A 117 30.54 -41.13 21.99
N GLY A 118 29.70 -40.38 21.29
CA GLY A 118 29.50 -40.51 19.84
C GLY A 118 28.71 -41.77 19.43
N PRO A 119 28.35 -41.91 18.15
CA PRO A 119 27.57 -43.04 17.66
C PRO A 119 28.27 -44.37 17.96
N HIS A 120 27.53 -45.33 18.49
CA HIS A 120 28.04 -46.66 18.85
C HIS A 120 29.26 -46.61 19.80
N ASN A 121 29.36 -45.58 20.66
CA ASN A 121 30.48 -45.35 21.57
C ASN A 121 31.86 -45.23 20.88
N SER A 122 31.88 -44.79 19.61
CA SER A 122 33.10 -44.73 18.80
C SER A 122 34.03 -43.57 19.14
N GLY A 123 33.57 -42.58 19.91
CA GLY A 123 34.30 -41.33 20.16
C GLY A 123 34.26 -40.35 18.98
N ASN A 124 33.61 -40.71 17.86
CA ASN A 124 33.54 -39.85 16.68
C ASN A 124 32.60 -38.66 16.90
N ALA A 125 33.08 -37.46 16.53
CA ALA A 125 32.28 -36.26 16.52
C ALA A 125 31.27 -36.26 15.36
N GLN A 126 30.14 -35.58 15.55
CA GLN A 126 29.12 -35.37 14.53
C GLN A 126 28.80 -33.90 14.36
N SER A 127 28.39 -33.52 13.17
CA SER A 127 27.95 -32.16 12.87
C SER A 127 26.68 -31.84 13.65
N THR A 128 26.66 -30.66 14.27
CA THR A 128 25.53 -30.18 15.10
C THR A 128 24.79 -29.01 14.47
N VAL A 129 25.34 -28.45 13.39
CA VAL A 129 24.77 -27.31 12.67
C VAL A 129 24.71 -27.62 11.20
N ARG A 130 23.50 -27.56 10.63
CA ARG A 130 23.28 -27.56 9.18
C ARG A 130 22.89 -26.17 8.72
N SER A 131 23.54 -25.69 7.66
CA SER A 131 23.27 -24.38 7.07
C SER A 131 23.19 -24.47 5.55
N GLY A 132 22.30 -23.70 4.95
CA GLY A 132 22.27 -23.53 3.50
C GLY A 132 23.34 -22.53 3.05
N GLN A 133 24.21 -22.95 2.14
CA GLN A 133 25.26 -22.12 1.57
C GLN A 133 24.98 -21.82 0.09
N CYS A 134 25.26 -20.58 -0.31
CA CYS A 134 25.43 -20.23 -1.71
C CYS A 134 26.90 -20.48 -2.07
N HIS A 135 27.18 -21.62 -2.70
CA HIS A 135 28.53 -21.97 -3.13
C HIS A 135 28.82 -21.33 -4.48
N LEU A 136 29.90 -20.56 -4.57
CA LEU A 136 30.36 -19.90 -5.79
C LEU A 136 31.59 -20.61 -6.35
N SER A 137 31.62 -20.81 -7.66
CA SER A 137 32.81 -21.31 -8.36
C SER A 137 33.04 -20.54 -9.67
N VAL A 138 34.26 -20.61 -10.18
CA VAL A 138 34.64 -20.03 -11.47
C VAL A 138 34.95 -21.14 -12.46
N LYS A 139 34.41 -21.01 -13.68
CA LYS A 139 34.64 -21.92 -14.80
C LYS A 139 35.32 -21.18 -15.94
N ALA A 140 36.47 -21.69 -16.35
CA ALA A 140 37.19 -21.16 -17.51
C ALA A 140 36.54 -21.64 -18.82
N GLY A 141 36.38 -20.73 -19.78
CA GLY A 141 36.01 -21.07 -21.15
C GLY A 141 37.21 -21.52 -21.98
N VAL A 142 37.03 -21.55 -23.30
CA VAL A 142 38.11 -21.79 -24.26
C VAL A 142 38.57 -20.44 -24.80
N ALA A 143 39.88 -20.18 -24.74
CA ALA A 143 40.46 -18.99 -25.35
C ALA A 143 40.30 -19.05 -26.88
N ALA A 144 39.82 -17.98 -27.47
CA ALA A 144 39.66 -17.84 -28.92
C ALA A 144 40.07 -16.43 -29.34
N ARG A 145 40.13 -16.18 -30.66
CA ARG A 145 40.36 -14.85 -31.20
C ARG A 145 39.38 -13.86 -30.57
N THR A 146 39.85 -12.68 -30.18
CA THR A 146 38.99 -11.66 -29.56
C THR A 146 37.77 -11.37 -30.44
N GLY A 147 36.58 -11.54 -29.86
CA GLY A 147 35.29 -11.45 -30.54
C GLY A 147 34.62 -12.81 -30.81
N GLU A 148 35.38 -13.90 -30.83
CA GLU A 148 34.89 -15.26 -31.11
C GLU A 148 34.81 -16.15 -29.86
N GLN A 149 35.31 -15.68 -28.71
CA GLN A 149 35.31 -16.43 -27.47
C GLN A 149 33.87 -16.70 -26.98
N ARG A 150 33.60 -17.96 -26.66
CA ARG A 150 32.30 -18.40 -26.15
C ARG A 150 32.33 -18.48 -24.63
N SER A 151 31.26 -18.02 -24.00
CA SER A 151 31.06 -18.23 -22.56
C SER A 151 30.84 -19.74 -22.31
N PRO A 152 31.51 -20.34 -21.31
CA PRO A 152 31.24 -21.73 -20.94
C PRO A 152 29.82 -21.88 -20.40
N ALA A 153 29.20 -23.04 -20.62
CA ALA A 153 27.92 -23.37 -19.99
C ALA A 153 28.12 -23.67 -18.49
N PRO A 154 27.14 -23.38 -17.62
CA PRO A 154 27.19 -23.76 -16.22
C PRO A 154 27.27 -25.29 -16.06
N ASP A 155 27.87 -25.74 -14.97
CA ASP A 155 27.89 -27.17 -14.62
C ASP A 155 26.49 -27.66 -14.20
N PRO A 156 26.19 -28.97 -14.29
CA PRO A 156 24.93 -29.51 -13.79
C PRO A 156 24.68 -29.11 -12.33
N GLY A 157 23.51 -28.55 -12.06
CA GLY A 157 23.15 -28.05 -10.71
C GLY A 157 23.67 -26.65 -10.38
N TYR A 158 24.38 -25.99 -11.29
CA TYR A 158 24.83 -24.61 -11.13
C TYR A 158 23.99 -23.62 -11.95
N THR A 159 23.79 -22.44 -11.38
CA THR A 159 23.15 -21.30 -12.02
C THR A 159 24.20 -20.26 -12.43
N PRO A 160 24.20 -19.77 -13.67
CA PRO A 160 25.16 -18.78 -14.12
C PRO A 160 24.88 -17.41 -13.46
N ALA A 161 25.93 -16.70 -13.07
CA ALA A 161 25.83 -15.38 -12.43
C ALA A 161 26.51 -14.27 -13.26
N TRP A 162 27.82 -14.41 -13.50
CA TRP A 162 28.63 -13.37 -14.16
C TRP A 162 29.55 -13.95 -15.22
N VAL A 163 29.73 -13.23 -16.31
CA VAL A 163 30.76 -13.53 -17.32
C VAL A 163 31.84 -12.46 -17.28
N ILE A 164 33.09 -12.88 -17.21
CA ILE A 164 34.27 -12.01 -17.23
C ILE A 164 35.09 -12.31 -18.48
N THR A 165 35.29 -11.33 -19.35
CA THR A 165 36.14 -11.45 -20.53
C THR A 165 37.55 -10.95 -20.20
N VAL A 166 38.54 -11.83 -20.33
CA VAL A 166 39.95 -11.51 -20.10
C VAL A 166 40.70 -11.56 -21.42
N GLU A 167 41.39 -10.47 -21.75
CA GLU A 167 42.19 -10.34 -22.98
C GLU A 167 43.64 -10.75 -22.73
N ASN A 168 44.34 -11.19 -23.79
CA ASN A 168 45.77 -11.43 -23.72
C ASN A 168 46.53 -10.20 -23.21
N GLY A 169 47.52 -10.42 -22.34
CA GLY A 169 48.33 -9.35 -21.77
C GLY A 169 47.65 -8.53 -20.66
N ALA A 170 46.41 -8.85 -20.27
CA ALA A 170 45.76 -8.19 -19.15
C ALA A 170 46.54 -8.43 -17.84
N LEU A 171 46.80 -7.35 -17.10
CA LEU A 171 47.43 -7.37 -15.77
C LEU A 171 46.43 -7.08 -14.64
N SER A 172 45.23 -6.65 -15.01
CA SER A 172 44.13 -6.40 -14.08
C SER A 172 42.78 -6.52 -14.77
N ILE A 173 41.73 -6.86 -14.02
CA ILE A 173 40.35 -6.89 -14.52
C ILE A 173 39.71 -5.51 -14.35
N GLY A 174 39.18 -4.94 -15.43
CA GLY A 174 38.38 -3.71 -15.39
C GLY A 174 36.89 -3.98 -15.28
N GLY A 175 36.10 -3.00 -14.82
CA GLY A 175 34.64 -3.16 -14.69
C GLY A 175 33.94 -3.49 -16.03
N ALA A 176 34.44 -2.95 -17.15
CA ALA A 176 33.90 -3.23 -18.48
C ALA A 176 34.09 -4.69 -18.95
N ALA A 177 35.03 -5.43 -18.34
CA ALA A 177 35.24 -6.86 -18.61
C ALA A 177 34.18 -7.74 -17.95
N ILE A 178 33.47 -7.22 -16.94
CA ILE A 178 32.49 -7.95 -16.13
C ILE A 178 31.09 -7.60 -16.64
N ARG A 179 30.32 -8.64 -16.99
CA ARG A 179 28.90 -8.50 -17.32
C ARG A 179 28.11 -9.60 -16.65
N MET A 180 26.84 -9.33 -16.37
CA MET A 180 25.91 -10.37 -15.91
C MET A 180 25.82 -11.47 -16.99
N ALA A 181 25.78 -12.73 -16.57
CA ALA A 181 25.58 -13.83 -17.49
C ALA A 181 24.19 -13.73 -18.13
N ASP A 182 24.07 -14.15 -19.38
CA ASP A 182 22.77 -14.16 -20.06
C ASP A 182 21.80 -15.05 -19.26
N HIS A 183 20.61 -14.51 -18.98
CA HIS A 183 19.56 -15.13 -18.17
C HIS A 183 19.93 -15.46 -16.72
N ALA A 184 20.94 -14.80 -16.14
CA ALA A 184 21.18 -14.91 -14.70
C ALA A 184 19.91 -14.47 -13.93
N PRO A 185 19.34 -15.31 -13.03
CA PRO A 185 18.05 -15.04 -12.40
C PRO A 185 18.20 -14.11 -11.19
N PHE A 186 18.85 -12.96 -11.39
CA PHE A 186 19.04 -11.96 -10.35
C PHE A 186 17.73 -11.23 -10.04
N LEU A 187 17.32 -11.32 -8.78
CA LEU A 187 16.25 -10.52 -8.21
C LEU A 187 16.64 -9.03 -8.21
N PRO A 188 15.67 -8.11 -8.25
CA PRO A 188 15.94 -6.68 -8.21
C PRO A 188 16.73 -6.28 -6.97
N GLU A 189 17.79 -5.49 -7.15
CA GLU A 189 18.72 -5.09 -6.07
C GLU A 189 18.00 -4.32 -4.94
N ASN A 190 17.06 -3.44 -5.29
CA ASN A 190 16.27 -2.65 -4.33
C ASN A 190 14.96 -3.35 -3.90
N GLY A 191 14.85 -4.66 -4.14
CA GLY A 191 13.67 -5.46 -3.82
C GLY A 191 12.49 -5.28 -4.79
N PHE A 192 11.48 -6.14 -4.60
CA PHE A 192 10.35 -6.25 -5.52
C PHE A 192 9.43 -5.04 -5.53
N ILE A 193 9.14 -4.43 -4.38
CA ILE A 193 8.20 -3.30 -4.33
C ILE A 193 8.70 -2.13 -5.18
N SER A 194 9.99 -1.77 -5.03
CA SER A 194 10.62 -0.74 -5.85
C SER A 194 10.63 -1.12 -7.34
N ALA A 195 10.93 -2.38 -7.65
CA ALA A 195 10.94 -2.87 -9.02
C ALA A 195 9.55 -2.83 -9.68
N VAL A 196 8.50 -3.22 -8.95
CA VAL A 196 7.10 -3.17 -9.39
C VAL A 196 6.68 -1.73 -9.64
N GLN A 197 6.94 -0.82 -8.68
CA GLN A 197 6.58 0.60 -8.80
C GLN A 197 7.26 1.29 -9.99
N GLN A 198 8.47 0.85 -10.36
CA GLN A 198 9.22 1.37 -11.51
C GLN A 198 8.91 0.60 -12.81
N GLY A 199 8.00 -0.38 -12.78
CA GLY A 199 7.71 -1.26 -13.92
C GLY A 199 8.89 -2.12 -14.38
N ARG A 200 9.97 -2.25 -13.58
CA ARG A 200 11.21 -2.93 -13.98
C ARG A 200 11.01 -4.41 -14.30
N LEU A 201 10.06 -5.07 -13.65
CA LEU A 201 9.78 -6.50 -13.87
C LEU A 201 9.24 -6.80 -15.28
N ASN A 202 8.63 -5.80 -15.94
CA ASN A 202 8.04 -5.95 -17.28
C ASN A 202 8.80 -5.13 -18.34
N ASN A 203 9.80 -4.34 -17.94
CA ASN A 203 10.64 -3.56 -18.83
C ASN A 203 11.87 -4.39 -19.24
N CYS A 204 12.01 -4.63 -20.55
CA CYS A 204 13.10 -5.42 -21.09
C CYS A 204 14.08 -4.55 -21.88
N LYS A 205 15.37 -4.89 -21.78
CA LYS A 205 16.41 -4.28 -22.61
C LYS A 205 16.39 -4.91 -23.99
N THR A 206 16.45 -4.10 -25.03
CA THR A 206 16.48 -4.57 -26.42
C THR A 206 17.91 -4.69 -26.93
N LYS A 207 18.24 -5.83 -27.52
CA LYS A 207 19.43 -6.06 -28.35
C LYS A 207 18.98 -6.14 -29.82
N THR A 208 19.78 -5.53 -30.70
CA THR A 208 19.45 -5.40 -32.12
C THR A 208 19.88 -6.64 -32.90
N GLU A 209 18.95 -7.22 -33.68
CA GLU A 209 19.19 -8.30 -34.63
C GLU A 209 18.50 -7.97 -35.98
N GLY A 210 18.79 -6.78 -36.53
CA GLY A 210 18.12 -6.27 -37.73
C GLY A 210 16.67 -5.84 -37.45
N ASP A 211 15.72 -6.31 -38.26
CA ASP A 211 14.26 -6.12 -38.05
C ASP A 211 13.67 -7.06 -36.98
N SER A 212 14.50 -7.93 -36.39
CA SER A 212 14.14 -8.71 -35.22
C SER A 212 14.69 -8.04 -33.95
N TYR A 213 13.86 -8.04 -32.91
CA TYR A 213 14.21 -7.48 -31.61
C TYR A 213 14.41 -8.61 -30.61
N HIS A 214 15.53 -8.60 -29.91
CA HIS A 214 15.80 -9.54 -28.82
C HIS A 214 15.64 -8.82 -27.48
N LEU A 215 14.63 -9.20 -26.71
CA LEU A 215 14.35 -8.67 -25.38
C LEU A 215 15.04 -9.51 -24.31
N ILE A 216 15.80 -8.82 -23.47
CA ILE A 216 16.46 -9.34 -22.29
C ILE A 216 15.76 -8.72 -21.08
N CYS A 217 14.92 -9.51 -20.41
CA CYS A 217 14.14 -9.09 -19.25
C CYS A 217 14.83 -9.51 -17.95
N GLN A 218 14.60 -8.76 -16.87
CA GLN A 218 15.11 -9.11 -15.54
C GLN A 218 13.98 -8.98 -14.50
N PRO A 219 13.55 -10.09 -13.85
CA PRO A 219 14.05 -11.46 -14.03
C PRO A 219 13.77 -12.02 -15.45
N PRO A 220 14.52 -13.05 -15.90
CA PRO A 220 14.33 -13.65 -17.21
C PRO A 220 12.93 -14.26 -17.36
N VAL A 221 12.32 -14.07 -18.53
CA VAL A 221 11.05 -14.72 -18.89
C VAL A 221 11.36 -16.11 -19.46
N THR A 222 10.86 -17.15 -18.79
CA THR A 222 11.11 -18.56 -19.15
C THR A 222 9.93 -19.24 -19.81
N THR A 223 8.72 -18.68 -19.69
CA THR A 223 7.50 -19.16 -20.32
C THR A 223 6.65 -17.96 -20.76
N LEU A 224 5.87 -18.14 -21.83
CA LEU A 224 4.88 -17.15 -22.26
C LEU A 224 3.50 -17.60 -21.77
N ALA A 225 2.78 -16.70 -21.12
CA ALA A 225 1.40 -16.92 -20.68
C ALA A 225 0.48 -15.94 -21.43
N GLU A 226 -0.75 -16.37 -21.73
CA GLU A 226 -1.77 -15.53 -22.37
C GLU A 226 -1.91 -14.19 -21.62
N GLY A 227 -1.94 -13.08 -22.37
CA GLY A 227 -2.08 -11.74 -21.80
C GLY A 227 -0.82 -11.19 -21.13
N MET A 228 0.31 -11.88 -21.19
CA MET A 228 1.58 -11.39 -20.63
C MET A 228 2.05 -10.14 -21.39
N ARG A 229 2.34 -9.06 -20.65
CA ARG A 229 2.73 -7.77 -21.21
C ARG A 229 4.18 -7.44 -20.94
N LEU A 230 4.89 -7.01 -21.98
CA LEU A 230 6.26 -6.55 -21.90
C LEU A 230 6.42 -5.18 -22.53
N PHE A 231 7.35 -4.42 -21.97
CA PHE A 231 7.69 -3.08 -22.41
C PHE A 231 9.13 -3.05 -22.89
N PHE A 232 9.38 -2.37 -24.01
CA PHE A 232 10.74 -2.24 -24.54
C PHE A 232 10.90 -0.96 -25.33
N ARG A 233 12.15 -0.53 -25.51
CA ARG A 233 12.50 0.63 -26.34
C ARG A 233 13.04 0.15 -27.68
N THR A 234 12.43 0.61 -28.77
CA THR A 234 12.88 0.28 -30.13
C THR A 234 14.32 0.75 -30.35
N ALA A 235 15.24 -0.17 -30.64
CA ALA A 235 16.65 0.16 -30.88
C ALA A 235 16.90 0.71 -32.30
N VAL A 236 16.14 0.23 -33.28
CA VAL A 236 16.22 0.62 -34.70
C VAL A 236 14.82 0.64 -35.29
N THR A 237 14.52 1.57 -36.19
CA THR A 237 13.19 1.61 -36.84
C THR A 237 12.97 0.36 -37.69
N ASN A 238 11.80 -0.28 -37.58
CA ASN A 238 11.51 -1.46 -38.38
C ASN A 238 11.36 -1.11 -39.87
N THR A 239 11.90 -1.95 -40.74
CA THR A 239 11.82 -1.77 -42.20
C THR A 239 10.69 -2.56 -42.86
N GLY A 240 10.03 -3.45 -42.13
CA GLY A 240 8.91 -4.28 -42.56
C GLY A 240 8.33 -5.11 -41.40
N PRO A 241 7.79 -6.32 -41.67
CA PRO A 241 7.35 -7.26 -40.63
C PRO A 241 8.50 -7.57 -39.66
N CYS A 242 8.20 -7.64 -38.37
CA CYS A 242 9.21 -7.87 -37.35
C CYS A 242 8.88 -9.09 -36.49
N LYS A 243 9.93 -9.63 -35.87
CA LYS A 243 9.84 -10.69 -34.87
C LYS A 243 10.40 -10.21 -33.55
N LEU A 244 9.81 -10.69 -32.47
CA LEU A 244 10.25 -10.44 -31.11
C LEU A 244 10.68 -11.76 -30.48
N ARG A 245 11.95 -11.81 -30.08
CA ARG A 245 12.51 -12.89 -29.26
C ARG A 245 12.57 -12.40 -27.82
N VAL A 246 12.09 -13.19 -26.87
CA VAL A 246 12.20 -12.88 -25.44
C VAL A 246 13.05 -13.95 -24.77
N GLY A 247 14.18 -13.56 -24.17
CA GLY A 247 15.10 -14.52 -23.56
C GLY A 247 15.62 -15.55 -24.59
N ASP A 248 15.53 -16.84 -24.24
CA ASP A 248 15.85 -17.97 -25.14
C ASP A 248 14.63 -18.61 -25.80
N LEU A 249 13.46 -18.01 -25.64
CA LEU A 249 12.26 -18.47 -26.30
C LEU A 249 12.37 -18.24 -27.82
N PRO A 250 11.63 -19.00 -28.64
CA PRO A 250 11.59 -18.76 -30.08
C PRO A 250 11.22 -17.32 -30.43
N ALA A 251 11.66 -16.85 -31.60
CA ALA A 251 11.25 -15.55 -32.12
C ALA A 251 9.83 -15.66 -32.71
N TYR A 252 8.91 -14.86 -32.21
CA TYR A 252 7.51 -14.85 -32.63
C TYR A 252 7.18 -13.57 -33.41
N PRO A 253 6.23 -13.59 -34.35
CA PRO A 253 5.82 -12.40 -35.08
C PRO A 253 5.23 -11.34 -34.14
N VAL A 254 5.39 -10.07 -34.51
CA VAL A 254 4.68 -8.96 -33.89
C VAL A 254 3.62 -8.46 -34.85
N TYR A 255 2.39 -8.33 -34.36
CA TYR A 255 1.26 -7.80 -35.09
C TYR A 255 0.77 -6.48 -34.51
N ASP A 256 0.02 -5.72 -35.30
CA ASP A 256 -0.73 -4.57 -34.82
C ASP A 256 -1.93 -5.02 -33.98
N ASN A 257 -2.68 -4.06 -33.43
CA ASN A 257 -3.89 -4.32 -32.64
C ASN A 257 -5.02 -5.02 -33.41
N ALA A 258 -4.94 -5.11 -34.74
CA ALA A 258 -5.88 -5.79 -35.61
C ALA A 258 -5.33 -7.14 -36.12
N ALA A 259 -4.27 -7.66 -35.48
CA ALA A 259 -3.60 -8.91 -35.82
C ALA A 259 -3.02 -8.97 -37.25
N ARG A 260 -2.53 -7.84 -37.77
CA ARG A 260 -1.84 -7.75 -39.07
C ARG A 260 -0.34 -7.53 -38.88
N GLU A 261 0.47 -7.97 -39.85
CA GLU A 261 1.91 -7.72 -39.86
C GLU A 261 2.23 -6.22 -39.78
N LEU A 262 3.26 -5.88 -39.01
CA LEU A 262 3.71 -4.49 -38.92
C LEU A 262 4.26 -4.01 -40.26
N ILE A 263 3.93 -2.77 -40.61
CA ILE A 263 4.48 -2.09 -41.78
C ILE A 263 5.73 -1.29 -41.40
N LYS A 264 6.52 -0.89 -42.41
CA LYS A 264 7.70 -0.05 -42.21
C LYS A 264 7.38 1.18 -41.36
N GLY A 265 8.18 1.43 -40.33
CA GLY A 265 8.09 2.62 -39.49
C GLY A 265 7.06 2.55 -38.36
N THR A 266 6.28 1.46 -38.23
CA THR A 266 5.36 1.29 -37.09
C THR A 266 6.09 1.35 -35.75
N LEU A 267 7.26 0.70 -35.66
CA LEU A 267 8.18 0.81 -34.53
C LEU A 267 9.28 1.81 -34.91
N SER A 268 9.22 3.01 -34.36
CA SER A 268 10.23 4.05 -34.58
C SER A 268 11.34 3.98 -33.54
N MET A 269 12.58 4.24 -33.96
CA MET A 269 13.75 4.28 -33.07
C MET A 269 13.48 5.13 -31.83
N CYS A 270 13.95 4.67 -30.67
CA CYS A 270 13.82 5.32 -29.38
C CYS A 270 12.39 5.42 -28.82
N HIS A 271 11.36 4.87 -29.48
CA HIS A 271 10.01 4.80 -28.91
C HIS A 271 9.87 3.65 -27.89
N GLN A 272 9.06 3.88 -26.87
CA GLN A 272 8.65 2.85 -25.92
C GLN A 272 7.40 2.15 -26.43
N ASN A 273 7.42 0.83 -26.42
CA ASN A 273 6.34 -0.01 -26.92
C ASN A 273 5.88 -0.96 -25.84
N GLU A 274 4.59 -1.24 -25.83
CA GLU A 274 3.95 -2.30 -25.06
C GLU A 274 3.51 -3.38 -26.04
N VAL A 275 3.81 -4.64 -25.70
CA VAL A 275 3.35 -5.82 -26.43
C VAL A 275 2.70 -6.79 -25.48
N GLU A 276 1.64 -7.45 -25.94
CA GLU A 276 0.91 -8.49 -25.20
C GLU A 276 1.05 -9.83 -25.93
N TRP A 277 1.31 -10.91 -25.18
CA TRP A 277 1.38 -12.26 -25.73
C TRP A 277 -0.02 -12.81 -25.98
N ASN A 278 -0.27 -13.26 -27.21
CA ASN A 278 -1.48 -13.99 -27.60
C ASN A 278 -1.11 -15.42 -28.01
N ALA A 279 -1.44 -16.39 -27.18
CA ALA A 279 -1.15 -17.80 -27.38
C ALA A 279 -1.98 -18.42 -28.52
N THR A 280 -3.17 -17.89 -28.81
CA THR A 280 -4.01 -18.38 -29.92
C THR A 280 -3.39 -18.05 -31.28
N LEU A 281 -2.85 -16.84 -31.41
CA LEU A 281 -2.16 -16.37 -32.62
C LEU A 281 -0.68 -16.77 -32.66
N ASN A 282 -0.14 -17.24 -31.53
CA ASN A 282 1.28 -17.53 -31.33
C ASN A 282 2.16 -16.32 -31.71
N ALA A 283 1.73 -15.14 -31.27
CA ALA A 283 2.24 -13.84 -31.71
C ALA A 283 2.18 -12.80 -30.58
N TRP A 284 3.00 -11.76 -30.73
CA TRP A 284 2.94 -10.55 -29.91
C TRP A 284 2.02 -9.52 -30.55
N ILE A 285 1.11 -8.95 -29.78
CA ILE A 285 0.21 -7.89 -30.23
C ILE A 285 0.74 -6.56 -29.73
N LEU A 286 1.00 -5.61 -30.63
CA LEU A 286 1.41 -4.26 -30.28
C LEU A 286 0.23 -3.48 -29.69
N CYS A 287 0.34 -3.11 -28.42
CA CYS A 287 -0.73 -2.41 -27.70
C CYS A 287 -0.67 -0.89 -27.90
N ASN A 288 0.49 -0.34 -28.28
CA ASN A 288 0.66 1.10 -28.41
C ASN A 288 0.20 1.64 -29.78
N HIS A 289 -1.11 1.86 -29.90
CA HIS A 289 -1.65 3.02 -30.63
C HIS A 289 -2.39 3.87 -29.59
N GLN A 290 -1.80 5.01 -29.19
CA GLN A 290 -2.39 6.02 -28.32
C GLN A 290 -3.26 5.46 -27.17
N GLN A 291 -2.64 5.01 -26.08
CA GLN A 291 -3.34 5.16 -24.80
C GLN A 291 -3.48 6.67 -24.56
N GLN A 292 -4.63 7.24 -24.96
CA GLN A 292 -5.22 8.31 -24.17
C GLN A 292 -5.36 7.71 -22.79
N VAL A 293 -4.37 7.95 -21.93
CA VAL A 293 -4.52 7.71 -20.50
C VAL A 293 -5.61 8.68 -20.09
N ASP A 294 -6.84 8.18 -20.04
CA ASP A 294 -7.88 8.85 -19.29
C ASP A 294 -7.39 8.85 -17.85
N TRP A 295 -6.90 10.01 -17.42
CA TRP A 295 -6.40 10.20 -16.06
C TRP A 295 -7.48 9.82 -15.04
N ASP A 296 -8.78 9.89 -15.39
CA ASP A 296 -9.87 9.43 -14.53
C ASP A 296 -9.92 7.90 -14.41
N ASP A 297 -9.68 7.13 -15.48
CA ASP A 297 -9.62 5.66 -15.40
C ASP A 297 -8.37 5.18 -14.64
N PHE A 298 -7.23 5.86 -14.82
CA PHE A 298 -6.01 5.55 -14.08
C PHE A 298 -6.17 5.87 -12.57
N ASN A 299 -6.76 7.03 -12.24
CA ASN A 299 -7.01 7.43 -10.86
C ASN A 299 -8.05 6.52 -10.18
N LYS A 300 -9.08 6.05 -10.89
CA LYS A 300 -10.07 5.10 -10.36
C LYS A 300 -9.49 3.72 -10.03
N ARG A 301 -8.48 3.27 -10.79
CA ARG A 301 -7.96 1.90 -10.67
C ARG A 301 -6.83 1.72 -9.65
N PHE A 302 -6.01 2.75 -9.39
CA PHE A 302 -4.71 2.53 -8.74
C PHE A 302 -4.37 3.44 -7.55
N ILE A 303 -5.20 4.43 -7.21
CA ILE A 303 -4.95 5.31 -6.05
C ILE A 303 -6.21 5.38 -5.19
N SER A 304 -6.11 4.99 -3.90
CA SER A 304 -7.13 5.33 -2.92
C SER A 304 -7.07 6.83 -2.68
N ILE A 305 -8.05 7.57 -3.18
CA ILE A 305 -8.13 9.02 -3.00
C ILE A 305 -8.91 9.32 -1.73
N SER A 306 -8.30 10.08 -0.82
CA SER A 306 -9.06 10.88 0.13
C SER A 306 -9.70 12.05 -0.61
N GLY A 307 -11.02 12.05 -0.73
CA GLY A 307 -11.79 13.11 -1.40
C GLY A 307 -12.14 12.76 -2.86
N GLY A 308 -13.43 12.80 -3.17
CA GLY A 308 -14.00 12.59 -4.50
C GLY A 308 -15.42 13.14 -4.58
N GLU A 309 -15.88 13.46 -5.78
CA GLU A 309 -17.24 13.94 -6.05
C GLU A 309 -18.05 12.80 -6.67
N ILE A 310 -19.22 12.50 -6.10
CA ILE A 310 -20.17 11.54 -6.67
C ILE A 310 -21.16 12.35 -7.52
N THR A 311 -21.11 12.19 -8.84
CA THR A 311 -21.95 12.93 -9.79
C THR A 311 -23.27 12.21 -10.14
N GLY A 312 -23.50 11.02 -9.58
CA GLY A 312 -24.73 10.22 -9.73
C GLY A 312 -25.37 9.86 -8.39
N ASP A 313 -26.32 8.92 -8.42
CA ASP A 313 -27.02 8.47 -7.21
C ASP A 313 -26.08 7.67 -6.29
N LEU A 314 -26.09 8.00 -4.99
CA LEU A 314 -25.41 7.24 -3.94
C LEU A 314 -26.41 6.33 -3.22
N THR A 315 -26.25 5.01 -3.36
CA THR A 315 -26.99 4.01 -2.58
C THR A 315 -26.07 3.35 -1.54
N VAL A 316 -26.45 3.37 -0.27
CA VAL A 316 -25.72 2.73 0.84
C VAL A 316 -26.64 1.67 1.45
N GLU A 317 -26.32 0.38 1.23
CA GLU A 317 -27.12 -0.76 1.72
C GLU A 317 -26.92 -1.06 3.23
N GLY A 318 -26.21 -0.17 3.95
CA GLY A 318 -25.90 -0.30 5.37
C GLY A 318 -25.95 1.06 6.10
N SER A 319 -25.20 1.18 7.20
CA SER A 319 -25.13 2.43 7.97
C SER A 319 -24.12 3.42 7.38
N LEU A 320 -24.54 4.68 7.20
CA LEU A 320 -23.66 5.80 6.89
C LEU A 320 -23.28 6.54 8.18
N SER A 321 -22.00 6.60 8.51
CA SER A 321 -21.45 7.43 9.59
C SER A 321 -20.41 8.40 9.02
N THR A 322 -20.33 9.60 9.60
CA THR A 322 -19.36 10.63 9.21
C THR A 322 -18.66 11.16 10.45
N GLU A 323 -17.35 11.38 10.38
CA GLU A 323 -16.57 11.95 11.51
C GLU A 323 -16.80 13.46 11.68
N LYS A 324 -17.30 14.11 10.63
CA LYS A 324 -17.57 15.56 10.56
C LYS A 324 -18.99 15.78 10.04
N ALA A 325 -19.44 17.04 10.07
CA ALA A 325 -20.79 17.40 9.61
C ALA A 325 -21.08 16.92 8.18
N LEU A 326 -22.26 16.34 7.97
CA LEU A 326 -22.78 15.97 6.65
C LEU A 326 -23.39 17.23 6.01
N LYS A 327 -22.75 17.73 4.95
CA LYS A 327 -23.22 18.90 4.19
C LYS A 327 -24.14 18.47 3.06
N VAL A 328 -25.32 19.07 3.00
CA VAL A 328 -26.30 18.89 1.92
C VAL A 328 -26.63 20.27 1.36
N GLY A 329 -25.93 20.63 0.26
CA GLY A 329 -25.96 21.98 -0.28
C GLY A 329 -25.48 23.00 0.76
N GLU A 330 -26.31 24.00 1.06
CA GLU A 330 -26.04 25.02 2.08
C GLU A 330 -26.51 24.63 3.50
N SER A 331 -27.08 23.43 3.68
CA SER A 331 -27.46 22.91 5.00
C SER A 331 -26.40 21.94 5.52
N GLU A 332 -26.27 21.85 6.84
CA GLU A 332 -25.36 20.89 7.48
C GLU A 332 -26.04 20.21 8.67
N LEU A 333 -25.91 18.87 8.72
CA LEU A 333 -26.19 18.07 9.90
C LEU A 333 -24.89 17.96 10.70
N ILE A 334 -24.85 18.59 11.87
CA ILE A 334 -23.65 18.60 12.72
C ILE A 334 -23.63 17.41 13.67
N ALA A 335 -22.45 17.07 14.19
CA ALA A 335 -22.25 15.90 15.06
C ALA A 335 -23.07 15.97 16.36
N GLU A 336 -23.42 17.18 16.81
CA GLU A 336 -24.26 17.45 17.99
C GLU A 336 -25.76 17.23 17.74
N GLY A 337 -26.17 16.92 16.51
CA GLY A 337 -27.56 16.61 16.15
C GLY A 337 -28.44 17.81 15.78
N ASP A 338 -27.91 19.03 15.73
CA ASP A 338 -28.64 20.18 15.15
C ASP A 338 -28.58 20.15 13.62
N ILE A 339 -29.58 20.76 13.00
CA ILE A 339 -29.62 20.99 11.55
C ILE A 339 -29.49 22.49 11.32
N LYS A 340 -28.37 22.89 10.72
CA LYS A 340 -28.11 24.29 10.38
C LYS A 340 -28.43 24.53 8.91
N GLY A 341 -29.02 25.68 8.62
CA GLY A 341 -29.36 26.08 7.26
C GLY A 341 -30.14 27.39 7.23
N LYS A 342 -30.15 28.04 6.06
CA LYS A 342 -30.85 29.32 5.85
C LYS A 342 -32.35 29.22 6.17
N THR A 343 -32.98 28.09 5.86
CA THR A 343 -34.40 27.81 6.17
C THR A 343 -34.75 28.05 7.64
N TRP A 344 -33.81 27.79 8.56
CA TRP A 344 -34.02 27.85 10.00
C TRP A 344 -33.38 29.09 10.65
N GLY A 345 -32.94 30.08 9.87
CA GLY A 345 -32.19 31.23 10.40
C GLY A 345 -30.88 30.80 11.09
N GLY A 346 -30.29 29.68 10.65
CA GLY A 346 -29.03 29.15 11.14
C GLY A 346 -29.13 27.94 12.06
N SER A 347 -30.25 27.71 12.77
CA SER A 347 -30.40 26.53 13.66
C SER A 347 -31.87 26.12 13.78
N LEU A 348 -32.16 24.85 13.47
CA LEU A 348 -33.49 24.28 13.63
C LEU A 348 -33.95 24.31 15.09
N GLN A 349 -33.05 23.99 16.02
CA GLN A 349 -33.37 24.02 17.45
C GLN A 349 -33.83 25.41 17.90
N LYS A 350 -33.08 26.48 17.56
CA LYS A 350 -33.45 27.86 17.92
C LYS A 350 -34.75 28.29 17.27
N TRP A 351 -34.96 27.89 16.02
CA TRP A 351 -36.19 28.18 15.30
C TRP A 351 -37.42 27.57 15.98
N LEU A 352 -37.31 26.33 16.48
CA LEU A 352 -38.40 25.65 17.20
C LEU A 352 -38.72 26.35 18.53
N ILE A 353 -37.70 26.66 19.33
CA ILE A 353 -37.83 27.36 20.62
C ILE A 353 -38.60 28.68 20.43
N ASN A 354 -38.27 29.44 19.39
CA ASN A 354 -38.89 30.73 19.13
C ASN A 354 -40.34 30.65 18.63
N ARG A 355 -40.82 29.46 18.21
CA ARG A 355 -42.16 29.26 17.65
C ARG A 355 -43.12 28.50 18.56
N SER A 356 -42.65 27.84 19.61
CA SER A 356 -43.50 27.22 20.62
C SER A 356 -43.99 28.24 21.67
N ALA A 357 -45.29 28.23 21.99
CA ALA A 357 -45.89 29.08 23.03
C ALA A 357 -45.13 28.97 24.36
N SER A 358 -44.62 30.09 24.87
CA SER A 358 -43.76 30.11 26.06
C SER A 358 -44.59 30.52 27.30
N LEU A 359 -44.90 29.55 28.16
CA LEU A 359 -45.36 29.82 29.52
C LEU A 359 -44.12 30.04 30.40
N LEU A 360 -43.90 31.27 30.83
CA LEU A 360 -42.89 31.63 31.84
C LEU A 360 -43.61 31.82 33.18
N LYS A 361 -43.27 31.02 34.20
CA LYS A 361 -43.84 31.15 35.54
C LYS A 361 -42.73 31.09 36.60
N GLY A 362 -42.83 31.96 37.60
CA GLY A 362 -42.08 31.89 38.85
C GLY A 362 -43.04 31.91 40.04
N ASP A 363 -42.52 31.99 41.26
CA ASP A 363 -43.35 31.92 42.47
C ASP A 363 -44.32 33.12 42.61
N ASP A 364 -43.92 34.30 42.15
CA ASP A 364 -44.70 35.56 42.26
C ASP A 364 -45.08 36.18 40.91
N TYR A 365 -44.87 35.48 39.79
CA TYR A 365 -45.19 36.01 38.47
C TYR A 365 -45.54 34.96 37.40
N LEU A 366 -46.27 35.41 36.39
CA LEU A 366 -46.70 34.64 35.23
C LEU A 366 -46.59 35.50 33.98
N VAL A 367 -46.09 34.93 32.88
CA VAL A 367 -46.20 35.47 31.52
C VAL A 367 -46.49 34.32 30.55
N TRP A 368 -47.56 34.44 29.78
CA TRP A 368 -47.90 33.54 28.70
C TRP A 368 -48.12 34.35 27.42
N LYS A 369 -47.58 33.87 26.30
CA LYS A 369 -47.74 34.50 25.00
C LYS A 369 -48.20 33.48 23.97
N ASP A 370 -49.31 33.80 23.30
CA ASP A 370 -49.77 33.05 22.15
C ASP A 370 -48.98 33.46 20.89
N PRO A 371 -48.28 32.54 20.20
CA PRO A 371 -47.50 32.87 19.02
C PRO A 371 -48.36 33.29 17.83
N VAL A 372 -49.65 32.94 17.80
CA VAL A 372 -50.55 33.18 16.65
C VAL A 372 -51.35 34.47 16.79
N SER A 373 -52.13 34.63 17.87
CA SER A 373 -52.93 35.84 18.11
C SER A 373 -52.11 37.01 18.65
N HIS A 374 -50.87 36.74 19.08
CA HIS A 374 -50.00 37.66 19.81
C HIS A 374 -50.56 38.13 21.16
N LEU A 375 -51.62 37.48 21.66
CA LEU A 375 -52.15 37.73 23.00
C LEU A 375 -51.09 37.41 24.05
N ILE A 376 -50.89 38.34 24.96
CA ILE A 376 -50.04 38.25 26.12
C ILE A 376 -50.93 38.28 27.36
N ILE A 377 -50.73 37.31 28.26
CA ILE A 377 -51.33 37.28 29.59
C ILE A 377 -50.17 37.31 30.58
N GLN A 378 -50.17 38.27 31.49
CA GLN A 378 -49.13 38.40 32.50
C GLN A 378 -49.70 38.80 33.85
N GLY A 379 -49.09 38.37 34.93
CA GLY A 379 -49.57 38.67 36.27
C GLY A 379 -48.49 38.50 37.32
N GLY A 380 -48.78 38.96 38.53
CA GLY A 380 -47.88 38.78 39.67
C GLY A 380 -48.45 39.27 40.98
N HIS A 381 -47.60 39.30 42.00
CA HIS A 381 -47.92 39.74 43.36
C HIS A 381 -47.18 41.04 43.72
N ARG A 382 -47.80 41.92 44.51
CA ARG A 382 -47.18 43.14 45.01
C ARG A 382 -47.71 43.56 46.38
N SER A 383 -46.84 44.13 47.21
CA SER A 383 -47.22 44.80 48.46
C SER A 383 -47.42 46.31 48.25
N GLY A 384 -48.55 46.85 48.71
CA GLY A 384 -48.91 48.28 48.70
C GLY A 384 -49.47 48.85 47.38
N ALA A 385 -49.99 50.07 47.46
CA ALA A 385 -50.49 50.87 46.34
C ALA A 385 -49.36 51.51 45.51
N GLY A 386 -49.71 52.02 44.32
CA GLY A 386 -48.83 52.80 43.43
C GLY A 386 -48.71 52.22 42.02
N ASP A 387 -47.76 52.78 41.26
CA ASP A 387 -47.49 52.38 39.87
C ASP A 387 -46.90 50.97 39.79
N ILE A 388 -47.58 50.08 39.07
CA ILE A 388 -47.17 48.69 38.80
C ILE A 388 -46.78 48.54 37.34
N GLY A 389 -45.48 48.32 37.10
CA GLY A 389 -44.96 47.98 35.78
C GLY A 389 -45.32 46.54 35.40
N PHE A 390 -45.74 46.35 34.15
CA PHE A 390 -45.88 45.04 33.56
C PHE A 390 -44.50 44.39 33.38
N LEU A 391 -44.45 43.06 33.48
CA LEU A 391 -43.22 42.26 33.33
C LEU A 391 -42.69 42.33 31.90
N THR A 392 -43.62 42.41 30.94
CA THR A 392 -43.34 42.75 29.55
C THR A 392 -44.27 43.86 29.10
N THR A 393 -43.76 44.76 28.25
CA THR A 393 -44.61 45.77 27.61
C THR A 393 -45.59 45.06 26.67
N PHE A 394 -46.87 45.47 26.70
CA PHE A 394 -47.83 45.10 25.66
C PHE A 394 -47.49 45.88 24.38
N PRO A 395 -47.15 45.22 23.26
CA PRO A 395 -46.72 45.91 22.04
C PRO A 395 -47.69 46.98 21.52
N SER A 396 -48.99 46.77 21.65
CA SER A 396 -50.02 47.72 21.20
C SER A 396 -50.85 48.30 22.35
N LYS A 397 -51.51 47.47 23.17
CA LYS A 397 -52.38 47.93 24.26
C LYS A 397 -52.59 46.88 25.34
N CYS A 398 -52.73 47.35 26.58
CA CYS A 398 -53.33 46.56 27.65
C CYS A 398 -54.86 46.64 27.52
N LEU A 399 -55.51 45.49 27.42
CA LEU A 399 -56.98 45.39 27.30
C LEU A 399 -57.67 45.43 28.66
N THR A 400 -57.09 44.76 29.66
CA THR A 400 -57.68 44.64 30.98
C THR A 400 -56.63 44.39 32.04
N VAL A 401 -56.90 44.87 33.26
CA VAL A 401 -56.13 44.56 34.47
C VAL A 401 -57.13 44.14 35.55
N LEU A 402 -56.91 42.95 36.10
CA LEU A 402 -57.67 42.37 37.19
C LEU A 402 -56.80 42.39 38.44
N ILE A 403 -57.35 42.84 39.56
CA ILE A 403 -56.66 42.86 40.85
C ILE A 403 -57.43 42.05 41.89
N THR A 404 -56.73 41.44 42.83
CA THR A 404 -57.31 40.71 43.95
C THR A 404 -56.44 40.93 45.19
N GLN A 405 -57.05 41.38 46.29
CA GLN A 405 -56.32 41.64 47.53
C GLN A 405 -55.83 40.34 48.19
N SER A 406 -54.59 40.31 48.66
CA SER A 406 -53.92 39.13 49.25
C SER A 406 -53.61 39.26 50.76
N GLY A 407 -54.34 40.12 51.48
CA GLY A 407 -54.14 40.40 52.90
C GLY A 407 -54.95 39.55 53.90
N LYS A 408 -54.84 39.86 55.20
CA LYS A 408 -55.59 39.19 56.27
C LYS A 408 -57.10 39.54 56.23
N LYS A 409 -57.95 38.56 56.52
CA LYS A 409 -59.42 38.69 56.56
C LYS A 409 -59.86 39.83 57.50
N GLY A 410 -60.82 40.65 57.04
CA GLY A 410 -61.48 41.69 57.84
C GLY A 410 -60.71 43.00 58.03
N GLN A 411 -59.64 43.23 57.25
CA GLN A 411 -58.79 44.41 57.36
C GLN A 411 -59.00 45.45 56.24
N SER A 412 -59.81 45.15 55.22
CA SER A 412 -60.08 46.13 54.16
C SER A 412 -60.96 47.27 54.70
N LYS A 413 -60.53 48.49 54.42
CA LYS A 413 -61.18 49.74 54.82
C LYS A 413 -61.57 50.59 53.60
N ASP A 414 -60.93 50.36 52.45
CA ASP A 414 -61.12 51.15 51.24
C ASP A 414 -61.34 50.26 49.99
N ASN A 415 -62.13 50.75 49.03
CA ASN A 415 -62.34 50.08 47.75
C ASN A 415 -61.10 50.27 46.86
N SER A 416 -60.34 49.21 46.64
CA SER A 416 -59.16 49.25 45.77
C SER A 416 -59.57 49.20 44.29
N PHE A 417 -58.94 50.02 43.46
CA PHE A 417 -59.20 50.06 42.02
C PHE A 417 -57.95 50.39 41.21
N VAL A 418 -58.01 50.13 39.91
CA VAL A 418 -56.94 50.41 38.96
C VAL A 418 -57.31 51.60 38.08
N ASP A 419 -56.36 52.50 37.84
CA ASP A 419 -56.46 53.53 36.81
C ASP A 419 -55.14 53.68 36.03
N ASN A 420 -55.11 54.63 35.08
CA ASN A 420 -53.92 54.97 34.28
C ASN A 420 -53.25 53.75 33.62
N VAL A 421 -54.05 52.86 33.03
CA VAL A 421 -53.56 51.66 32.34
C VAL A 421 -52.94 52.05 31.00
N SER A 422 -51.66 51.74 30.83
CA SER A 422 -50.87 51.97 29.61
C SER A 422 -50.37 50.64 29.02
N THR A 423 -49.48 50.68 28.03
CA THR A 423 -48.81 49.46 27.51
C THR A 423 -47.72 48.93 28.45
N GLN A 424 -47.25 49.75 29.40
CA GLN A 424 -46.09 49.43 30.24
C GLN A 424 -46.42 49.28 31.72
N LYS A 425 -47.50 49.90 32.19
CA LYS A 425 -47.88 49.94 33.61
C LYS A 425 -49.34 50.29 33.82
N PHE A 426 -49.81 50.09 35.05
CA PHE A 426 -51.06 50.64 35.59
C PHE A 426 -50.82 51.21 36.99
N THR A 427 -51.76 51.99 37.52
CA THR A 427 -51.67 52.50 38.89
C THR A 427 -52.71 51.81 39.76
N LEU A 428 -52.26 51.26 40.88
CA LEU A 428 -53.11 50.62 41.87
C LEU A 428 -53.39 51.58 43.03
N HIS A 429 -54.66 51.89 43.26
CA HIS A 429 -55.10 52.67 44.41
C HIS A 429 -55.63 51.73 45.49
N ALA A 430 -55.07 51.86 46.69
CA ALA A 430 -55.47 51.09 47.85
C ALA A 430 -55.20 51.87 49.14
N GLY A 431 -56.00 51.61 50.17
CA GLY A 431 -55.86 52.22 51.49
C GLY A 431 -54.70 51.66 52.30
N LYS A 432 -54.48 52.24 53.49
CA LYS A 432 -53.46 51.74 54.43
C LYS A 432 -53.81 50.37 55.03
N GLY A 433 -55.05 49.90 54.89
CA GLY A 433 -55.53 48.61 55.38
C GLY A 433 -55.30 47.44 54.41
N GLU A 434 -54.86 47.73 53.19
CA GLU A 434 -54.72 46.78 52.10
C GLU A 434 -53.24 46.57 51.74
N PRO A 435 -52.52 45.67 52.45
CA PRO A 435 -51.07 45.61 52.37
C PRO A 435 -50.54 44.95 51.09
N SER A 436 -51.33 44.17 50.36
CA SER A 436 -50.85 43.38 49.20
C SER A 436 -51.95 42.92 48.25
N PHE A 437 -51.57 42.69 46.98
CA PHE A 437 -52.45 42.35 45.86
C PHE A 437 -51.79 41.38 44.88
N TYR A 438 -52.59 40.45 44.35
CA TYR A 438 -52.33 39.79 43.07
C TYR A 438 -52.93 40.61 41.93
N TRP A 439 -52.27 40.59 40.78
CA TRP A 439 -52.77 41.23 39.58
C TRP A 439 -52.56 40.36 38.34
N LEU A 440 -53.45 40.49 37.36
CA LEU A 440 -53.39 39.83 36.06
C LEU A 440 -53.79 40.82 34.98
N ALA A 441 -52.96 40.98 33.97
CA ALA A 441 -53.19 41.85 32.84
C ALA A 441 -53.16 41.06 31.52
N MET A 442 -54.01 41.46 30.59
CA MET A 442 -54.08 40.86 29.26
C MET A 442 -54.04 41.94 28.20
N GLY A 443 -53.33 41.69 27.11
CA GLY A 443 -53.11 42.64 26.04
C GLY A 443 -52.29 42.04 24.90
N TYR A 444 -51.96 42.83 23.90
CA TYR A 444 -51.17 42.40 22.75
C TYR A 444 -50.38 43.56 22.16
#